data_AF-A0A0C3JE09-F1
#
_entry.id   AF-A0A0C3JE09-F1
#
_cell.length_a   1.000
_cell.length_b   1.000
_cell.length_c   1.000
_cell.angle_alpha   90.00
_cell.angle_beta   90.00
_cell.angle_gamma   90.00
#
_symmetry.space_group_name_H-M   'P 1'
#
loop_
_entity.id
_entity.type
_entity.pdbx_description
1 polymer ?
#
loop_
_entity_poly.entity_id
_entity_poly.type
_entity_poly.pdbx_seq_one_letter_code
_entity_poly.pdbx_strand_id
1 'polypeptide(L)'
;MADTTDLGGIATLLLPSNVGMAAFHSCNSGRLRDMELRLRIGQANDVLNGLQLALVDKAVVFRNVVRHAKSYSMKTRAWDAIHTINRAVRKQATIYKQCRKAMVALGASAETLTHYQQLETSDLTVSTAAITQNAHAHRVSHLPWFWSIDVPMDTKSITWMPEFYRTHWLRAKAVRDRWSEEEQLLTAEFQWTINYFNYQAVQWHTCHSECDALGTSCYTARQIAVYERLSEHAKSKQQSMSLKYIPTSMDIDASNV
;
A
#
# COMPACT_ATOMS: atom_id res chain seq x y z
N MET A 1 45.71 -10.62 10.38
CA MET A 1 45.07 -11.91 10.73
C MET A 1 43.59 -11.58 10.89
N ALA A 2 42.84 -11.77 9.80
CA ALA A 2 41.42 -11.46 9.73
C ALA A 2 40.65 -12.64 10.31
N ASP A 3 39.69 -12.36 11.19
CA ASP A 3 38.69 -13.35 11.56
C ASP A 3 37.33 -12.76 11.20
N THR A 4 36.78 -13.29 10.11
CA THR A 4 35.43 -13.04 9.62
C THR A 4 34.71 -14.37 9.61
N THR A 5 34.13 -14.72 10.74
CA THR A 5 33.08 -15.74 10.82
C THR A 5 31.98 -15.22 11.73
N ASP A 6 30.93 -14.67 11.13
CA ASP A 6 29.58 -15.10 11.51
C ASP A 6 28.60 -14.83 10.34
N LEU A 7 28.31 -15.88 9.57
CA LEU A 7 27.36 -15.88 8.47
C LEU A 7 25.95 -16.11 9.03
N GLY A 8 25.41 -15.06 9.65
CA GLY A 8 23.98 -14.88 9.91
C GLY A 8 23.27 -14.17 8.75
N GLY A 9 23.45 -14.67 7.53
CA GLY A 9 22.50 -14.61 6.40
C GLY A 9 21.66 -13.34 6.10
N ILE A 10 22.19 -12.13 6.20
CA ILE A 10 21.75 -11.04 5.31
C ILE A 10 22.97 -10.65 4.48
N ALA A 11 23.07 -11.22 3.28
CA ALA A 11 24.09 -10.83 2.30
C ALA A 11 23.96 -9.32 2.08
N THR A 12 24.81 -8.55 2.76
CA THR A 12 24.76 -7.10 2.69
C THR A 12 25.37 -6.74 1.34
N LEU A 13 24.55 -6.25 0.42
CA LEU A 13 25.03 -5.82 -0.90
C LEU A 13 26.17 -4.82 -0.69
N LEU A 14 27.34 -5.13 -1.26
CA LEU A 14 28.53 -4.28 -1.24
C LEU A 14 28.30 -3.09 -2.18
N LEU A 15 27.52 -2.13 -1.69
CA LEU A 15 27.26 -0.87 -2.36
C LEU A 15 28.39 0.13 -2.06
N PRO A 16 28.70 1.04 -3.00
CA PRO A 16 29.65 2.12 -2.77
C PRO A 16 29.45 2.90 -1.45
N SER A 17 28.20 3.11 -1.02
CA SER A 17 27.89 3.73 0.28
C SER A 17 28.33 2.93 1.51
N ASN A 18 28.50 1.60 1.39
CA ASN A 18 28.75 0.69 2.52
C ASN A 18 30.24 0.37 2.71
N VAL A 19 31.05 0.44 1.64
CA VAL A 19 32.47 0.08 1.66
C VAL A 19 33.36 1.31 1.95
N GLY A 20 32.83 2.53 1.76
CA GLY A 20 33.51 3.78 2.07
C GLY A 20 34.43 4.28 0.96
N MET A 21 34.59 5.61 0.87
CA MET A 21 35.28 6.30 -0.23
C MET A 21 36.74 5.85 -0.44
N ALA A 22 37.45 5.46 0.63
CA ALA A 22 38.85 5.04 0.57
C ALA A 22 39.08 3.78 -0.27
N ALA A 23 38.13 2.84 -0.27
CA ALA A 23 38.20 1.62 -1.07
C ALA A 23 37.86 1.84 -2.56
N PHE A 24 37.23 2.98 -2.90
CA PHE A 24 36.78 3.29 -4.26
C PHE A 24 37.82 4.04 -5.08
N HIS A 25 38.68 4.85 -4.45
CA HIS A 25 39.74 5.58 -5.14
C HIS A 25 40.77 4.66 -5.81
N SER A 26 40.91 3.40 -5.37
CA SER A 26 41.81 2.42 -5.97
C SER A 26 41.26 1.72 -7.22
N CYS A 27 39.94 1.82 -7.51
CA CYS A 27 39.29 0.97 -8.52
C CYS A 27 38.62 1.73 -9.69
N ASN A 28 38.85 3.04 -9.84
CA ASN A 28 38.31 3.86 -10.94
C ASN A 28 36.78 3.75 -11.16
N SER A 29 36.04 3.48 -10.08
CA SER A 29 34.61 3.12 -10.09
C SER A 29 33.66 4.33 -9.92
N GLY A 30 34.08 5.53 -10.33
CA GLY A 30 33.28 6.77 -10.21
C GLY A 30 31.89 6.67 -10.84
N ARG A 31 31.76 5.93 -11.94
CA ARG A 31 30.47 5.67 -12.60
C ARG A 31 29.46 4.91 -11.71
N LEU A 32 29.93 3.95 -10.91
CA LEU A 32 29.06 3.18 -10.00
C LEU A 32 28.58 4.04 -8.84
N ARG A 33 29.46 4.89 -8.31
CA ARG A 33 29.10 5.90 -7.30
C ARG A 33 28.00 6.84 -7.82
N ASP A 34 28.16 7.36 -9.04
CA ASP A 34 27.18 8.28 -9.62
C ASP A 34 25.83 7.60 -9.89
N MET A 35 25.86 6.33 -10.34
CA MET A 35 24.66 5.51 -10.49
C MET A 35 23.97 5.28 -9.14
N GLU A 36 24.71 4.88 -8.10
CA GLU A 36 24.14 4.69 -6.77
C GLU A 36 23.55 6.00 -6.25
N LEU A 37 24.25 7.13 -6.39
CA LEU A 37 23.75 8.43 -5.94
C LEU A 37 22.40 8.78 -6.58
N ARG A 38 22.25 8.57 -7.90
CA ARG A 38 20.98 8.77 -8.60
C ARG A 38 19.87 7.86 -8.07
N LEU A 39 20.20 6.59 -7.79
CA LEU A 39 19.25 5.65 -7.18
C LEU A 39 18.85 6.09 -5.78
N ARG A 40 19.78 6.59 -4.95
CA ARG A 40 19.47 7.12 -3.61
C ARG A 40 18.56 8.34 -3.69
N ILE A 41 18.75 9.22 -4.67
CA ILE A 41 17.88 10.38 -4.92
C ILE A 41 16.46 9.92 -5.25
N GLY A 42 16.31 8.96 -6.18
CA GLY A 42 15.01 8.37 -6.49
C GLY A 42 14.35 7.74 -5.26
N GLN A 43 15.10 6.93 -4.51
CA GLN A 43 14.62 6.32 -3.26
C GLN A 43 14.18 7.37 -2.24
N ALA A 44 14.93 8.46 -2.08
CA ALA A 44 14.56 9.54 -1.18
C ALA A 44 13.23 10.18 -1.58
N ASN A 45 13.02 10.47 -2.87
CA ASN A 45 11.77 11.03 -3.38
C ASN A 45 10.57 10.09 -3.12
N ASP A 46 10.72 8.80 -3.44
CA ASP A 46 9.67 7.80 -3.22
C ASP A 46 9.29 7.69 -1.74
N VAL A 47 10.30 7.66 -0.86
CA VAL A 47 10.13 7.54 0.58
C VAL A 47 9.49 8.81 1.17
N LEU A 48 9.87 10.00 0.68
CA LEU A 48 9.28 11.26 1.12
C LEU A 48 7.83 11.41 0.65
N ASN A 49 7.50 11.06 -0.59
CA ASN A 49 6.10 11.00 -1.05
C ASN A 49 5.31 9.96 -0.22
N GLY A 50 5.89 8.80 0.07
CA GLY A 50 5.29 7.81 0.98
C GLY A 50 5.04 8.35 2.40
N LEU A 51 5.98 9.14 2.93
CA LEU A 51 5.86 9.80 4.23
C LEU A 51 4.75 10.86 4.24
N GLN A 52 4.68 11.70 3.21
CA GLN A 52 3.62 12.69 3.03
C GLN A 52 2.23 12.04 2.99
N LEU A 53 2.07 10.98 2.18
CA LEU A 53 0.81 10.22 2.10
C LEU A 53 0.41 9.63 3.46
N ALA A 54 1.34 8.99 4.17
CA ALA A 54 1.04 8.41 5.48
C ALA A 54 0.64 9.47 6.52
N LEU A 55 1.22 10.67 6.47
CA LEU A 55 0.82 11.78 7.35
C LEU A 55 -0.56 12.34 6.99
N VAL A 56 -0.90 12.39 5.71
CA VAL A 56 -2.25 12.78 5.24
C VAL A 56 -3.28 11.76 5.66
N ASP A 57 -3.01 10.46 5.46
CA ASP A 57 -3.87 9.37 5.90
C ASP A 57 -4.12 9.45 7.41
N LYS A 58 -3.06 9.71 8.20
CA LYS A 58 -3.17 9.91 9.64
C LYS A 58 -4.11 11.07 9.98
N ALA A 59 -3.98 12.20 9.29
CA ALA A 59 -4.82 13.37 9.50
C ALA A 59 -6.30 13.09 9.15
N VAL A 60 -6.55 12.40 8.04
CA VAL A 60 -7.89 11.99 7.58
C VAL A 60 -8.53 11.02 8.56
N VAL A 61 -7.83 9.96 8.97
CA VAL A 61 -8.34 8.98 9.95
C VAL A 61 -8.62 9.63 11.30
N PHE A 62 -7.74 10.53 11.76
CA PHE A 62 -7.97 11.25 13.01
C PHE A 62 -9.25 12.09 12.95
N ARG A 63 -9.45 12.82 11.85
CA ARG A 63 -10.62 13.68 11.67
C ARG A 63 -11.92 12.88 11.52
N ASN A 64 -11.93 11.87 10.66
CA ASN A 64 -13.15 11.21 10.21
C ASN A 64 -13.53 10.01 11.08
N VAL A 65 -12.55 9.33 11.69
CA VAL A 65 -12.77 8.10 12.45
C VAL A 65 -12.58 8.35 13.94
N VAL A 66 -11.42 8.85 14.35
CA VAL A 66 -11.08 8.99 15.78
C VAL A 66 -12.00 10.00 16.49
N ARG A 67 -12.21 11.19 15.92
CA ARG A 67 -13.07 12.21 16.53
C ARG A 67 -14.55 11.82 16.62
N HIS A 68 -15.01 10.97 15.70
CA HIS A 68 -16.41 10.56 15.62
C HIS A 68 -16.67 9.21 16.32
N ALA A 69 -15.64 8.57 16.88
CA ALA A 69 -15.77 7.28 17.57
C ALA A 69 -16.51 7.43 18.92
N LYS A 70 -17.75 6.94 18.96
CA LYS A 70 -18.62 7.04 20.16
C LYS A 70 -18.42 5.88 21.15
N SER A 71 -18.21 4.66 20.66
CA SER A 71 -18.08 3.46 21.51
C SER A 71 -16.62 3.10 21.81
N TYR A 72 -16.41 2.31 22.86
CA TYR A 72 -15.09 1.79 23.21
C TYR A 72 -14.47 0.98 22.05
N SER A 73 -15.23 0.04 21.47
CA SER A 73 -14.77 -0.77 20.34
C SER A 73 -14.38 0.08 19.12
N MET A 74 -15.19 1.10 18.78
CA MET A 74 -14.85 2.02 17.69
C MET A 74 -13.58 2.81 17.98
N LYS A 75 -13.39 3.28 19.22
CA LYS A 75 -12.18 3.99 19.64
C LYS A 75 -10.95 3.09 19.50
N THR A 76 -11.02 1.84 19.98
CA THR A 76 -9.92 0.87 19.85
C THR A 76 -9.54 0.66 18.39
N ARG A 77 -10.51 0.36 17.52
CA ARG A 77 -10.25 0.18 16.08
C ARG A 77 -9.67 1.43 15.41
N ALA A 78 -10.16 2.61 15.78
CA ALA A 78 -9.64 3.88 15.26
C ALA A 78 -8.17 4.09 15.67
N TRP A 79 -7.83 3.77 16.92
CA TRP A 79 -6.45 3.82 17.40
C TRP A 79 -5.56 2.75 16.75
N ASP A 80 -6.05 1.54 16.51
CA ASP A 80 -5.32 0.49 15.78
C ASP A 80 -4.95 0.93 14.36
N ALA A 81 -5.87 1.61 13.66
CA ALA A 81 -5.60 2.22 12.37
C ALA A 81 -4.49 3.29 12.47
N ILE A 82 -4.55 4.18 13.47
CA ILE A 82 -3.51 5.18 13.74
C ILE A 82 -2.16 4.52 14.06
N HIS A 83 -2.13 3.43 14.84
CA HIS A 83 -0.91 2.70 15.13
C HIS A 83 -0.31 2.07 13.87
N THR A 84 -1.14 1.55 12.98
CA THR A 84 -0.71 1.02 11.67
C THR A 84 -0.08 2.11 10.81
N ILE A 85 -0.71 3.27 10.72
CA ILE A 85 -0.17 4.41 9.97
C ILE A 85 1.13 4.92 10.61
N ASN A 86 1.20 5.00 11.95
CA ASN A 86 2.43 5.39 12.64
C ASN A 86 3.60 4.42 12.37
N ARG A 87 3.33 3.10 12.22
CA ARG A 87 4.36 2.15 11.79
C ARG A 87 4.85 2.47 10.38
N ALA A 88 3.96 2.81 9.45
CA ALA A 88 4.35 3.22 8.10
C ALA A 88 5.19 4.51 8.11
N VAL A 89 4.79 5.54 8.87
CA VAL A 89 5.55 6.79 9.05
C VAL A 89 6.96 6.51 9.57
N ARG A 90 7.10 5.68 10.62
CA ARG A 90 8.41 5.31 11.19
C ARG A 90 9.27 4.53 10.20
N LYS A 91 8.66 3.63 9.42
CA LYS A 91 9.35 2.87 8.38
C LYS A 91 9.92 3.81 7.32
N GLN A 92 9.11 4.72 6.76
CA GLN A 92 9.56 5.67 5.76
C GLN A 92 10.65 6.60 6.32
N ALA A 93 10.46 7.15 7.52
CA ALA A 93 11.47 7.98 8.18
C ALA A 93 12.82 7.25 8.36
N THR A 94 12.79 5.95 8.69
CA THR A 94 14.00 5.14 8.85
C THR A 94 14.71 4.94 7.52
N ILE A 95 13.98 4.58 6.46
CA ILE A 95 14.54 4.37 5.12
C ILE A 95 15.14 5.68 4.60
N TYR A 96 14.45 6.81 4.80
CA TYR A 96 14.95 8.13 4.40
C TYR A 96 16.27 8.46 5.09
N LYS A 97 16.34 8.28 6.42
CA LYS A 97 17.57 8.50 7.20
C LYS A 97 18.73 7.64 6.69
N GLN A 98 18.47 6.40 6.31
CA GLN A 98 19.48 5.52 5.70
C GLN A 98 19.91 6.02 4.31
N CYS A 99 18.97 6.43 3.46
CA CYS A 99 19.27 6.98 2.13
C CYS A 99 20.13 8.25 2.24
N ARG A 100 19.79 9.16 3.14
CA ARG A 100 20.57 10.38 3.37
C ARG A 100 21.98 10.07 3.88
N LYS A 101 22.14 9.13 4.82
CA LYS A 101 23.46 8.67 5.27
C LYS A 101 24.30 8.13 4.10
N ALA A 102 23.67 7.35 3.22
CA ALA A 102 24.33 6.84 2.01
C ALA A 102 24.73 7.98 1.06
N MET A 103 23.87 8.99 0.83
CA MET A 103 24.21 10.16 0.01
C MET A 103 25.42 10.93 0.55
N VAL A 104 25.50 11.10 1.88
CA VAL A 104 26.65 11.74 2.54
C VAL A 104 27.92 10.91 2.34
N ALA A 105 27.84 9.59 2.54
CA ALA A 105 28.96 8.68 2.33
C ALA A 105 29.47 8.67 0.87
N LEU A 106 28.56 8.83 -0.09
CA LEU A 106 28.88 8.96 -1.51
C LEU A 106 29.42 10.36 -1.87
N GLY A 107 29.44 11.33 -0.95
CA GLY A 107 29.91 12.68 -1.24
C GLY A 107 28.98 13.46 -2.17
N ALA A 108 27.67 13.39 -1.94
CA ALA A 108 26.69 14.24 -2.63
C ALA A 108 27.03 15.73 -2.50
N SER A 109 26.64 16.54 -3.49
CA SER A 109 26.92 17.99 -3.47
C SER A 109 26.20 18.69 -2.31
N ALA A 110 26.75 19.83 -1.87
CA ALA A 110 26.12 20.65 -0.83
C ALA A 110 24.69 21.07 -1.23
N GLU A 111 24.45 21.35 -2.51
CA GLU A 111 23.12 21.67 -3.06
C GLU A 111 22.14 20.50 -2.83
N THR A 112 22.56 19.28 -3.14
CA THR A 112 21.74 18.07 -2.96
C THR A 112 21.44 17.83 -1.47
N LEU A 113 22.43 18.03 -0.59
CA LEU A 113 22.24 17.87 0.86
C LEU A 113 21.43 18.99 1.51
N THR A 114 21.35 20.17 0.88
CA THR A 114 20.47 21.28 1.28
C THR A 114 19.03 21.01 0.89
N HIS A 115 18.83 20.35 -0.26
CA HIS A 115 17.53 19.90 -0.72
C HIS A 115 16.99 18.72 0.11
N TYR A 116 17.83 17.73 0.40
CA TYR A 116 17.51 16.57 1.24
C TYR A 116 17.99 16.77 2.68
N GLN A 117 17.22 17.51 3.47
CA GLN A 117 17.60 17.90 4.83
C GLN A 117 17.49 16.74 5.83
N GLN A 118 18.07 16.92 7.02
CA GLN A 118 17.94 15.94 8.09
C GLN A 118 16.50 15.88 8.60
N LEU A 119 15.99 14.66 8.81
CA LEU A 119 14.62 14.44 9.29
C LEU A 119 14.61 14.33 10.81
N GLU A 120 14.02 15.32 11.47
CA GLU A 120 13.86 15.37 12.92
C GLU A 120 12.56 14.72 13.38
N THR A 121 12.49 14.34 14.66
CA THR A 121 11.26 13.76 15.22
C THR A 121 10.11 14.77 15.28
N SER A 122 10.43 16.08 15.41
CA SER A 122 9.47 17.18 15.33
C SER A 122 8.80 17.29 13.96
N ASP A 123 9.51 16.91 12.89
CA ASP A 123 8.98 16.97 11.53
C ASP A 123 7.88 15.92 11.31
N LEU A 124 7.87 14.86 12.12
CA LEU A 124 6.87 13.80 12.07
C LEU A 124 5.63 14.13 12.89
N THR A 125 5.70 15.13 13.77
CA THR A 125 4.58 15.62 14.58
C THR A 125 3.82 16.70 13.83
N VAL A 126 3.30 16.38 12.64
CA VAL A 126 2.53 17.36 11.88
C VAL A 126 1.13 17.52 12.48
N SER A 127 0.75 18.78 12.74
CA SER A 127 -0.60 19.12 13.20
C SER A 127 -1.63 18.75 12.14
N THR A 128 -2.65 17.98 12.54
CA THR A 128 -3.81 17.65 11.69
C THR A 128 -4.46 18.90 11.11
N ALA A 129 -4.37 20.05 11.77
CA ALA A 129 -4.94 21.32 11.29
C ALA A 129 -4.17 21.94 10.11
N ALA A 130 -2.88 21.62 9.95
CA ALA A 130 -2.04 22.09 8.84
C ALA A 130 -2.24 21.24 7.58
N ILE A 131 -2.56 19.95 7.73
CA ILE A 131 -2.80 18.98 6.64
C ILE A 131 -4.30 18.87 6.33
N THR A 132 -5.03 20.00 6.32
CA THR A 132 -6.42 20.00 5.84
C THR A 132 -6.52 20.69 4.50
N GLN A 133 -7.36 20.16 3.60
CA GLN A 133 -7.64 20.72 2.27
C GLN A 133 -8.16 22.18 2.34
N ASN A 134 -8.70 22.59 3.50
CA ASN A 134 -9.19 23.94 3.78
C ASN A 134 -8.31 24.70 4.79
N ALA A 135 -7.06 24.28 4.99
CA ALA A 135 -6.15 24.97 5.89
C ALA A 135 -5.86 26.38 5.36
N HIS A 136 -6.03 27.40 6.22
CA HIS A 136 -5.61 28.76 5.89
C HIS A 136 -4.12 28.79 5.55
N ALA A 137 -3.72 29.68 4.64
CA ALA A 137 -2.33 29.85 4.21
C ALA A 137 -1.33 30.00 5.39
N HIS A 138 -1.74 30.67 6.47
CA HIS A 138 -0.94 30.83 7.68
C HIS A 138 -0.71 29.54 8.50
N ARG A 139 -1.49 28.48 8.25
CA ARG A 139 -1.30 27.17 8.90
C ARG A 139 -0.38 26.24 8.10
N VAL A 140 -0.19 26.53 6.81
CA VAL A 140 0.69 25.79 5.88
C VAL A 140 2.16 26.22 6.07
N SER A 141 2.42 27.42 6.60
CA SER A 141 3.78 27.96 6.80
C SER A 141 4.62 27.24 7.87
N HIS A 142 4.02 26.40 8.71
CA HIS A 142 4.73 25.58 9.71
C HIS A 142 4.96 24.14 9.27
N LEU A 143 4.77 23.84 7.98
CA LEU A 143 5.03 22.50 7.48
C LEU A 143 6.54 22.22 7.40
N PRO A 144 6.96 20.98 7.70
CA PRO A 144 8.33 20.54 7.47
C PRO A 144 8.82 20.77 6.03
N TRP A 145 10.12 20.96 5.88
CA TRP A 145 10.79 21.21 4.60
C TRP A 145 10.48 20.16 3.51
N PHE A 146 10.21 18.90 3.87
CA PHE A 146 9.97 17.83 2.90
C PHE A 146 8.63 17.96 2.17
N TRP A 147 7.75 18.87 2.61
CA TRP A 147 6.50 19.17 1.90
C TRP A 147 6.70 20.06 0.67
N SER A 148 7.82 20.78 0.59
CA SER A 148 8.16 21.67 -0.54
C SER A 148 9.25 21.11 -1.46
N ILE A 149 9.56 19.81 -1.38
CA ILE A 149 10.73 19.24 -2.07
C ILE A 149 10.57 19.20 -3.59
N ASP A 150 9.36 18.94 -4.11
CA ASP A 150 9.10 18.85 -5.55
C ASP A 150 8.70 20.19 -6.19
N VAL A 151 8.81 21.29 -5.43
CA VAL A 151 8.36 22.61 -5.85
C VAL A 151 9.58 23.45 -6.24
N PRO A 152 9.67 23.97 -7.48
CA PRO A 152 10.70 24.92 -7.84
C PRO A 152 10.69 26.11 -6.87
N MET A 153 11.85 26.51 -6.35
CA MET A 153 12.01 27.53 -5.30
C MET A 153 11.28 28.86 -5.60
N ASP A 154 11.03 29.15 -6.88
CA ASP A 154 10.35 30.37 -7.35
C ASP A 154 8.81 30.29 -7.34
N THR A 155 8.24 29.13 -7.03
CA THR A 155 6.78 28.93 -6.98
C THR A 155 6.26 29.27 -5.58
N LYS A 156 5.31 30.21 -5.48
CA LYS A 156 4.69 30.59 -4.21
C LYS A 156 4.24 29.32 -3.44
N SER A 157 4.74 29.15 -2.21
CA SER A 157 4.70 27.92 -1.39
C SER A 157 3.31 27.36 -1.05
N ILE A 158 2.23 27.99 -1.52
CA ILE A 158 0.84 27.63 -1.24
C ILE A 158 0.21 26.85 -2.42
N THR A 159 0.81 26.89 -3.62
CA THR A 159 0.21 26.32 -4.84
C THR A 159 0.33 24.80 -4.94
N TRP A 160 1.28 24.15 -4.28
CA TRP A 160 1.51 22.71 -4.41
C TRP A 160 0.51 21.85 -3.61
N MET A 161 -0.01 22.38 -2.50
CA MET A 161 -0.88 21.64 -1.58
C MET A 161 -2.19 21.17 -2.24
N PRO A 162 -2.91 21.98 -3.05
CA PRO A 162 -4.04 21.51 -3.84
C PRO A 162 -3.70 20.37 -4.81
N GLU A 163 -2.53 20.42 -5.47
CA GLU A 163 -2.12 19.39 -6.43
C GLU A 163 -1.78 18.06 -5.73
N PHE A 164 -1.14 18.14 -4.56
CA PHE A 164 -0.92 16.98 -3.71
C PHE A 164 -2.25 16.33 -3.29
N TYR A 165 -3.22 17.11 -2.81
CA TYR A 165 -4.54 16.57 -2.45
C TYR A 165 -5.30 16.02 -3.65
N ARG A 166 -5.20 16.66 -4.81
CA ARG A 166 -5.80 16.16 -6.06
C ARG A 166 -5.24 14.80 -6.43
N THR A 167 -3.92 14.65 -6.42
CA THR A 167 -3.23 13.38 -6.71
C THR A 167 -3.60 12.31 -5.69
N HIS A 168 -3.64 12.68 -4.40
CA HIS A 168 -4.04 11.77 -3.33
C HIS A 168 -5.50 11.30 -3.50
N TRP A 169 -6.43 12.22 -3.81
CA TRP A 169 -7.81 11.89 -4.09
C TRP A 169 -7.96 10.99 -5.31
N LEU A 170 -7.22 11.26 -6.40
CA LEU A 170 -7.23 10.40 -7.59
C LEU A 170 -6.76 8.98 -7.28
N ARG A 171 -5.71 8.83 -6.45
CA ARG A 171 -5.23 7.51 -5.99
C ARG A 171 -6.27 6.81 -5.12
N ALA A 172 -6.87 7.51 -4.16
CA ALA A 172 -7.92 6.96 -3.29
C ALA A 172 -9.15 6.54 -4.10
N LYS A 173 -9.56 7.37 -5.08
CA LYS A 173 -10.62 7.05 -6.04
C LYS A 173 -10.27 5.81 -6.86
N ALA A 174 -9.08 5.73 -7.44
CA ALA A 174 -8.65 4.57 -8.22
C ALA A 174 -8.63 3.28 -7.40
N VAL A 175 -8.22 3.33 -6.13
CA VAL A 175 -8.29 2.19 -5.21
C VAL A 175 -9.74 1.77 -4.99
N ARG A 176 -10.62 2.71 -4.66
CA ARG A 176 -12.06 2.43 -4.50
C ARG A 176 -12.68 1.83 -5.76
N ASP A 177 -12.41 2.43 -6.92
CA ASP A 177 -12.94 1.98 -8.20
C ASP A 177 -12.45 0.55 -8.51
N ARG A 178 -11.17 0.25 -8.27
CA ARG A 178 -10.63 -1.12 -8.38
C ARG A 178 -11.30 -2.11 -7.43
N TRP A 179 -11.55 -1.74 -6.18
CA TRP A 179 -12.27 -2.62 -5.24
C TRP A 179 -13.71 -2.87 -5.68
N SER A 180 -14.37 -1.86 -6.27
CA SER A 180 -15.71 -2.01 -6.83
C SER A 180 -15.72 -2.92 -8.07
N GLU A 181 -14.72 -2.79 -8.94
CA GLU A 181 -14.50 -3.70 -10.06
C GLU A 181 -14.24 -5.12 -9.57
N GLU A 182 -13.35 -5.31 -8.59
CA GLU A 182 -13.01 -6.61 -8.01
C GLU A 182 -14.24 -7.30 -7.40
N GLU A 183 -15.12 -6.55 -6.73
CA GLU A 183 -16.37 -7.08 -6.19
C GLU A 183 -17.31 -7.60 -7.30
N GLN A 184 -17.43 -6.85 -8.40
CA GLN A 184 -18.22 -7.26 -9.56
C GLN A 184 -17.62 -8.49 -10.24
N LEU A 185 -16.29 -8.49 -10.43
CA LEU A 185 -15.56 -9.63 -11.01
C LEU A 185 -15.74 -10.88 -10.16
N LEU A 186 -15.52 -10.79 -8.85
CA LEU A 186 -15.67 -11.90 -7.92
C LEU A 186 -17.10 -12.46 -7.94
N THR A 187 -18.11 -11.59 -8.03
CA THR A 187 -19.52 -12.01 -8.17
C THR A 187 -19.75 -12.77 -9.48
N ALA A 188 -19.22 -12.27 -10.59
CA ALA A 188 -19.31 -12.94 -11.89
C ALA A 188 -18.54 -14.27 -11.91
N GLU A 189 -17.35 -14.32 -11.34
CA GLU A 189 -16.52 -15.52 -11.21
C GLU A 189 -17.22 -16.62 -10.41
N PHE A 190 -17.87 -16.27 -9.30
CA PHE A 190 -18.70 -17.23 -8.56
C PHE A 190 -19.81 -17.81 -9.44
N GLN A 191 -20.51 -16.95 -10.18
CA GLN A 191 -21.58 -17.40 -11.07
C GLN A 191 -21.06 -18.29 -12.20
N TRP A 192 -19.95 -17.93 -12.84
CA TRP A 192 -19.32 -18.74 -13.88
C TRP A 192 -18.83 -20.08 -13.34
N THR A 193 -18.25 -20.11 -12.15
CA THR A 193 -17.79 -21.33 -11.48
C THR A 193 -18.97 -22.28 -11.22
N ILE A 194 -20.07 -21.76 -10.68
CA ILE A 194 -21.30 -22.55 -10.45
C ILE A 194 -21.85 -23.08 -11.78
N ASN A 195 -21.93 -22.23 -12.80
CA ASN A 195 -22.43 -22.62 -14.12
C ASN A 195 -21.54 -23.70 -14.76
N TYR A 196 -20.22 -23.58 -14.63
CA TYR A 196 -19.25 -24.56 -15.12
C TYR A 196 -19.42 -25.92 -14.43
N PHE A 197 -19.55 -25.94 -13.10
CA PHE A 197 -19.78 -27.20 -12.38
C PHE A 197 -21.11 -27.85 -12.75
N ASN A 198 -22.19 -27.06 -12.88
CA ASN A 198 -23.48 -27.59 -13.35
C ASN A 198 -23.37 -28.15 -14.78
N TYR A 199 -22.69 -27.42 -15.67
CA TYR A 199 -22.44 -27.87 -17.04
C TYR A 199 -21.67 -29.19 -17.06
N GLN A 200 -20.59 -29.31 -16.28
CA GLN A 200 -19.81 -30.56 -16.19
C GLN A 200 -20.66 -31.71 -15.62
N ALA A 201 -21.46 -31.47 -14.58
CA ALA A 201 -22.37 -32.48 -14.05
C ALA A 201 -23.33 -32.99 -15.14
N VAL A 202 -23.93 -32.08 -15.93
CA VAL A 202 -24.80 -32.44 -17.06
C VAL A 202 -24.04 -33.25 -18.12
N GLN A 203 -22.82 -32.87 -18.48
CA GLN A 203 -22.01 -33.64 -19.44
C GLN A 203 -21.74 -35.06 -18.94
N TRP A 204 -21.40 -35.22 -17.66
CA TRP A 204 -21.18 -36.53 -17.07
C TRP A 204 -22.47 -37.36 -16.96
N HIS A 205 -23.63 -36.73 -16.72
CA HIS A 205 -24.94 -37.38 -16.81
C HIS A 205 -25.22 -37.93 -18.20
N THR A 206 -24.91 -37.16 -19.26
CA THR A 206 -25.03 -37.64 -20.65
C THR A 206 -24.10 -38.84 -20.90
N CYS A 207 -22.82 -38.75 -20.54
CA CYS A 207 -21.91 -39.89 -20.68
C CYS A 207 -22.37 -41.11 -19.87
N HIS A 208 -22.92 -40.93 -18.68
CA HIS A 208 -23.44 -42.03 -17.86
C HIS A 208 -24.60 -42.75 -18.56
N SER A 209 -25.48 -42.01 -19.24
CA SER A 209 -26.61 -42.59 -19.98
C SER A 209 -26.20 -43.41 -21.21
N GLU A 210 -25.01 -43.15 -21.76
CA GLU A 210 -24.44 -43.85 -22.92
C GLU A 210 -23.50 -45.01 -22.51
N CYS A 211 -23.27 -45.23 -21.21
CA CYS A 211 -22.33 -46.23 -20.71
C CYS A 211 -23.01 -47.58 -20.44
N ASP A 212 -22.57 -48.63 -21.14
CA ASP A 212 -23.03 -50.01 -20.89
C ASP A 212 -22.15 -50.77 -19.86
N ALA A 213 -20.88 -50.40 -19.72
CA ALA A 213 -19.93 -51.12 -18.88
C ALA A 213 -19.98 -50.66 -17.41
N LEU A 214 -20.05 -51.62 -16.48
CA LEU A 214 -20.13 -51.39 -15.02
C LEU A 214 -19.02 -50.45 -14.49
N GLY A 215 -17.77 -50.65 -14.91
CA GLY A 215 -16.65 -49.82 -14.45
C GLY A 215 -16.77 -48.36 -14.88
N THR A 216 -17.15 -48.12 -16.13
CA THR A 216 -17.35 -46.79 -16.71
C THR A 216 -18.57 -46.10 -16.09
N SER A 217 -19.63 -46.87 -15.82
CA SER A 217 -20.83 -46.40 -15.11
C SER A 217 -20.51 -45.94 -13.68
N CYS A 218 -19.72 -46.71 -12.91
CA CYS A 218 -19.29 -46.29 -11.56
C CYS A 218 -18.41 -45.03 -11.58
N TYR A 219 -17.51 -44.91 -12.55
CA TYR A 219 -16.65 -43.72 -12.67
C TYR A 219 -17.44 -42.46 -13.02
N THR A 220 -18.33 -42.55 -14.02
CA THR A 220 -19.19 -41.42 -14.43
C THR A 220 -20.13 -41.00 -13.29
N ALA A 221 -20.73 -41.95 -12.55
CA ALA A 221 -21.53 -41.67 -11.35
C ALA A 221 -20.73 -40.92 -10.28
N ARG A 222 -19.46 -41.28 -10.07
CA ARG A 222 -18.58 -40.55 -9.15
C ARG A 222 -18.31 -39.12 -9.64
N GLN A 223 -18.05 -38.93 -10.93
CA GLN A 223 -17.78 -37.59 -11.49
C GLN A 223 -19.00 -36.66 -11.34
N ILE A 224 -20.21 -37.17 -11.63
CA ILE A 224 -21.46 -36.46 -11.38
C ILE A 224 -21.52 -35.94 -9.94
N ALA A 225 -21.37 -36.85 -8.96
CA ALA A 225 -21.45 -36.49 -7.54
C ALA A 225 -20.39 -35.47 -7.12
N VAL A 226 -19.19 -35.51 -7.71
CA VAL A 226 -18.13 -34.51 -7.47
C VAL A 226 -18.56 -33.14 -7.95
N TYR A 227 -19.01 -33.01 -9.19
CA TYR A 227 -19.38 -31.71 -9.76
C TYR A 227 -20.65 -31.13 -9.14
N GLU A 228 -21.62 -31.96 -8.78
CA GLU A 228 -22.81 -31.54 -8.02
C GLU A 228 -22.41 -30.98 -6.64
N ARG A 229 -21.56 -31.70 -5.90
CA ARG A 229 -21.09 -31.24 -4.58
C ARG A 229 -20.26 -29.95 -4.68
N LEU A 230 -19.44 -29.81 -5.72
CA LEU A 230 -18.68 -28.58 -5.97
C LEU A 230 -19.61 -27.39 -6.28
N SER A 231 -20.68 -27.61 -7.05
CA SER A 231 -21.66 -26.55 -7.36
C SER A 231 -22.44 -26.12 -6.11
N GLU A 232 -22.86 -27.06 -5.27
CA GLU A 232 -23.51 -26.79 -3.99
C GLU A 232 -22.60 -26.00 -3.05
N HIS A 233 -21.35 -26.44 -2.91
CA HIS A 233 -20.38 -25.75 -2.06
C HIS A 233 -20.13 -24.31 -2.52
N ALA A 234 -19.97 -24.10 -3.83
CA ALA A 234 -19.80 -22.76 -4.39
C ALA A 234 -21.03 -21.86 -4.14
N LYS A 235 -22.25 -22.38 -4.32
CA LYS A 235 -23.49 -21.66 -4.00
C LYS A 235 -23.58 -21.26 -2.54
N SER A 236 -23.32 -22.20 -1.61
CA SER A 236 -23.31 -21.90 -0.17
C SER A 236 -22.26 -20.85 0.18
N LYS A 237 -21.09 -20.90 -0.47
CA LYS A 237 -20.04 -19.91 -0.25
C LYS A 237 -20.45 -18.52 -0.74
N GLN A 238 -21.02 -18.41 -1.94
CA GLN A 238 -21.54 -17.16 -2.49
C GLN A 238 -22.61 -16.54 -1.56
N GLN A 239 -23.58 -17.34 -1.10
CA GLN A 239 -24.61 -16.89 -0.15
C GLN A 239 -24.00 -16.44 1.19
N SER A 240 -22.98 -17.14 1.69
CA SER A 240 -22.30 -16.74 2.92
C SER A 240 -21.54 -15.41 2.78
N MET A 241 -21.11 -15.05 1.57
CA MET A 241 -20.46 -13.77 1.30
C MET A 241 -21.51 -12.66 1.18
N SER A 242 -22.63 -12.88 0.51
CA SER A 242 -23.71 -11.88 0.39
C SER A 242 -24.37 -11.56 1.74
N LEU A 243 -24.47 -12.54 2.65
CA LEU A 243 -25.01 -12.35 4.00
C LEU A 243 -24.06 -11.62 4.97
N LYS A 244 -22.79 -11.42 4.60
CA LYS A 244 -21.81 -10.65 5.38
C LYS A 244 -21.81 -9.16 5.04
N TYR A 245 -22.79 -8.66 4.27
CA TYR A 245 -23.00 -7.23 4.10
C TYR A 245 -23.30 -6.60 5.47
N ILE A 246 -22.27 -5.98 6.06
CA ILE A 246 -22.42 -5.13 7.24
C ILE A 246 -22.95 -3.80 6.72
N PRO A 247 -24.12 -3.31 7.19
CA PRO A 247 -24.61 -2.00 6.78
C PRO A 247 -23.53 -0.96 7.04
N THR A 248 -23.04 -0.33 5.99
CA THR A 248 -22.13 0.79 6.13
C THR A 248 -22.94 1.93 6.72
N SER A 249 -22.38 2.68 7.68
CA SER A 249 -23.06 3.80 8.36
C SER A 249 -23.65 4.89 7.42
N MET A 250 -23.38 4.81 6.11
CA MET A 250 -23.98 5.68 5.08
C MET A 250 -25.37 5.23 4.63
N ASP A 251 -25.79 3.99 4.90
CA ASP A 251 -27.09 3.46 4.44
C ASP A 251 -28.25 3.78 5.42
N ILE A 252 -27.95 4.32 6.60
CA ILE A 252 -28.94 4.61 7.66
C ILE A 252 -29.72 5.92 7.39
N ASP A 253 -29.19 6.81 6.55
CA ASP A 253 -29.81 8.12 6.30
C ASP A 253 -30.82 8.12 5.14
N ALA A 254 -30.99 7.00 4.42
CA ALA A 254 -31.89 6.93 3.26
C ALA A 254 -33.31 6.41 3.58
N SER A 255 -33.62 6.09 4.83
CA SER A 255 -34.93 5.50 5.23
C SER A 255 -35.84 6.40 6.07
N ASN A 256 -35.49 7.68 6.23
CA ASN A 256 -36.39 8.67 6.84
C ASN A 256 -36.65 9.85 5.90
N VAL A 257 -37.55 9.62 4.94
CA VAL A 257 -38.41 10.65 4.34
C VAL A 257 -39.83 10.08 4.30
#